data_AF-A0A060YH57-F1
#
_entry.id   AF-A0A060YH57-F1
#
_cell.length_a   1.000
_cell.length_b   1.000
_cell.length_c   1.000
_cell.angle_alpha   90.00
_cell.angle_beta   90.00
_cell.angle_gamma   90.00
#
_symmetry.space_group_name_H-M   'P 1'
#
loop_
_entity.id
_entity.type
_entity.pdbx_description
1 polymer ?
#
loop_
_entity_poly.entity_id
_entity_poly.type
_entity_poly.pdbx_seq_one_letter_code
_entity_poly.pdbx_strand_id
1 'polypeptide(L)'
;MRWHRLQILVDMVTEMQDEYGYFLVDVDGNVLVQQEGMFRSNCMDCLDRTNVIQSLLARRSLQSQLERLGVLHMGQRIEDQSDFEKIYKNAWADNANACAKQYAGTGALKTDFTRTGKRTQWGLVMDGWNSMIRYYKNNFSDGFRQDSIDLFLGNYSIDEADMTTPLHETKDWKFLTLPIIMVVAFSMCIICLLMAGDTWTETLAYVLFWGTASFVTAGVILFNGREFVDAPKLVQKEKMD
;
A
#
# COMPACT_ATOMS: atom_id res chain seq x y z
N MET A 1 -13.97 -1.53 -7.42
CA MET A 1 -14.75 -1.50 -6.17
C MET A 1 -16.20 -1.27 -6.55
N ARG A 2 -17.16 -2.03 -6.04
CA ARG A 2 -18.58 -1.89 -6.42
C ARG A 2 -19.27 -0.94 -5.45
N TRP A 3 -19.63 0.27 -5.89
CA TRP A 3 -20.29 1.31 -5.08
C TRP A 3 -21.51 0.80 -4.31
N HIS A 4 -22.33 -0.03 -4.95
CA HIS A 4 -23.49 -0.66 -4.34
C HIS A 4 -23.18 -1.41 -3.02
N ARG A 5 -22.02 -2.08 -2.93
CA ARG A 5 -21.64 -2.80 -1.69
C ARG A 5 -21.18 -1.85 -0.58
N LEU A 6 -20.64 -0.69 -0.94
CA LEU A 6 -20.28 0.34 0.04
C LEU A 6 -21.54 0.96 0.63
N GLN A 7 -22.56 1.20 -0.20
CA GLN A 7 -23.83 1.75 0.27
C GLN A 7 -24.50 0.83 1.29
N ILE A 8 -24.58 -0.48 1.01
CA ILE A 8 -25.10 -1.46 1.98
C ILE A 8 -24.37 -1.36 3.33
N LEU A 9 -23.03 -1.24 3.31
CA LEU A 9 -22.25 -1.12 4.55
C LEU A 9 -22.56 0.17 5.30
N VAL A 10 -22.65 1.30 4.59
CA VAL A 10 -23.01 2.59 5.19
C VAL A 10 -24.42 2.55 5.78
N ASP A 11 -25.36 1.94 5.07
CA ASP A 11 -26.75 1.79 5.51
C ASP A 11 -26.81 0.92 6.78
N MET A 12 -26.04 -0.16 6.87
CA MET A 12 -25.97 -1.02 8.08
C MET A 12 -25.42 -0.31 9.32
N VAL A 13 -24.50 0.66 9.15
CA VAL A 13 -23.88 1.37 10.28
C VAL A 13 -24.51 2.74 10.55
N THR A 14 -25.58 3.08 9.83
CA THR A 14 -26.22 4.39 9.90
C THR A 14 -26.77 4.69 11.30
N GLU A 15 -27.52 3.76 11.90
CA GLU A 15 -28.09 3.96 13.24
C GLU A 15 -26.99 4.15 14.29
N MET A 16 -25.94 3.31 14.26
CA MET A 16 -24.78 3.46 15.14
C MET A 16 -24.04 4.79 14.92
N GLN A 17 -23.96 5.26 13.67
CA GLN A 17 -23.31 6.54 13.38
C GLN A 17 -24.11 7.72 13.95
N ASP A 18 -25.43 7.65 13.90
CA ASP A 18 -26.31 8.68 14.46
C ASP A 18 -26.23 8.66 16.01
N GLU A 19 -26.13 7.48 16.63
CA GLU A 19 -25.88 7.33 18.08
C GLU A 19 -24.51 7.86 18.52
N TYR A 20 -23.44 7.58 17.75
CA TYR A 20 -22.09 8.05 18.07
C TYR A 20 -21.95 9.56 17.95
N GLY A 21 -22.73 10.18 17.06
CA GLY A 21 -22.75 11.62 16.86
C GLY A 21 -21.40 12.20 16.43
N TYR A 22 -21.21 13.48 16.71
CA TYR A 22 -19.98 14.23 16.44
C TYR A 22 -19.77 15.28 17.52
N PHE A 23 -18.53 15.70 17.70
CA PHE A 23 -18.19 16.75 18.64
C PHE A 23 -18.60 18.12 18.09
N LEU A 24 -19.30 18.92 18.89
CA LEU A 24 -19.72 20.29 18.55
C LEU A 24 -19.51 21.21 19.74
N VAL A 25 -18.85 22.34 19.47
CA VAL A 25 -18.57 23.40 20.44
C VAL A 25 -19.06 24.73 19.88
N ASP A 26 -19.65 25.54 20.75
CA ASP A 26 -20.07 26.90 20.42
C ASP A 26 -18.89 27.88 20.39
N VAL A 27 -19.12 29.09 19.88
CA VAL A 27 -18.13 30.19 19.83
C VAL A 27 -17.57 30.52 21.22
N ASP A 28 -18.41 30.39 22.26
CA ASP A 28 -18.03 30.61 23.67
C ASP A 28 -17.25 29.44 24.29
N GLY A 29 -16.98 28.37 23.54
CA GLY A 29 -16.24 27.19 24.01
C GLY A 29 -17.10 26.16 24.76
N ASN A 30 -18.42 26.37 24.83
CA ASN A 30 -19.35 25.44 25.47
C ASN A 30 -19.57 24.20 24.59
N VAL A 31 -19.43 23.01 25.18
CA VAL A 31 -19.70 21.74 24.49
C VAL A 31 -21.20 21.56 24.32
N LEU A 32 -21.67 21.54 23.07
CA LEU A 32 -23.08 21.34 22.73
C LEU A 32 -23.40 19.86 22.46
N VAL A 33 -22.43 19.14 21.89
CA VAL A 33 -22.54 17.70 21.61
C VAL A 33 -21.19 17.05 21.83
N GLN A 34 -21.21 15.89 22.47
CA GLN A 34 -20.05 15.03 22.64
C GLN A 34 -20.16 13.83 21.69
N GLN A 35 -19.03 13.41 21.14
CA GLN A 35 -18.96 12.19 20.34
C GLN A 35 -18.84 10.99 21.29
N GLU A 36 -19.79 10.07 21.22
CA GLU A 36 -19.92 8.94 22.15
C GLU A 36 -19.34 7.62 21.59
N GLY A 37 -18.89 7.61 20.33
CA GLY A 37 -18.27 6.43 19.73
C GLY A 37 -17.42 6.70 18.50
N MET A 38 -16.69 5.68 18.06
CA MET A 38 -15.78 5.77 16.92
C MET A 38 -15.81 4.52 16.04
N PHE A 39 -15.68 4.72 14.74
CA PHE A 39 -15.53 3.62 13.78
C PHE A 39 -14.06 3.29 13.57
N ARG A 40 -13.66 2.07 13.92
CA ARG A 40 -12.34 1.51 13.56
C ARG A 40 -12.46 0.62 12.34
N SER A 41 -11.93 1.08 11.21
CA SER A 41 -11.83 0.26 9.99
C SER A 41 -10.46 -0.43 9.92
N ASN A 42 -10.48 -1.74 9.66
CA ASN A 42 -9.27 -2.52 9.37
C ASN A 42 -9.41 -3.14 7.98
N CYS A 43 -8.30 -3.23 7.24
CA CYS A 43 -8.24 -3.94 5.99
C CYS A 43 -6.90 -4.65 5.87
N MET A 44 -6.96 -5.98 5.74
CA MET A 44 -5.79 -6.84 5.61
C MET A 44 -4.96 -6.52 4.35
N ASP A 45 -5.61 -6.13 3.23
CA ASP A 45 -4.89 -6.05 1.95
C ASP A 45 -4.66 -4.63 1.39
N CYS A 46 -5.35 -3.58 1.86
CA CYS A 46 -5.05 -2.22 1.36
C CYS A 46 -5.65 -1.05 2.18
N LEU A 47 -4.80 -0.04 2.39
CA LEU A 47 -5.16 1.29 2.88
C LEU A 47 -6.24 1.98 2.03
N ASP A 48 -6.29 1.70 0.72
CA ASP A 48 -7.23 2.38 -0.18
C ASP A 48 -8.70 2.03 0.16
N ARG A 49 -8.98 0.80 0.65
CA ARG A 49 -10.34 0.40 1.03
C ARG A 49 -10.81 1.07 2.32
N THR A 50 -9.92 1.20 3.31
CA THR A 50 -10.26 1.88 4.57
C THR A 50 -10.50 3.36 4.33
N ASN A 51 -9.66 4.01 3.53
CA ASN A 51 -9.82 5.44 3.20
C ASN A 51 -11.17 5.73 2.51
N VAL A 52 -11.60 4.85 1.60
CA VAL A 52 -12.92 5.01 0.95
C VAL A 52 -14.04 4.96 1.98
N ILE A 53 -14.08 3.95 2.86
CA ILE A 53 -15.14 3.84 3.88
C ILE A 53 -15.11 5.02 4.84
N GLN A 54 -13.92 5.42 5.31
CA GLN A 54 -13.77 6.59 6.18
C GLN A 54 -14.29 7.86 5.50
N SER A 55 -14.03 8.03 4.20
CA SER A 55 -14.55 9.18 3.45
C SER A 55 -16.06 9.19 3.30
N LEU A 56 -16.74 8.03 3.30
CA LEU A 56 -18.20 7.95 3.25
C LEU A 56 -18.82 8.30 4.61
N LEU A 57 -18.28 7.73 5.69
CA LEU A 57 -18.74 8.02 7.06
C LEU A 57 -18.54 9.50 7.39
N ALA A 58 -17.38 10.06 7.04
CA ALA A 58 -17.10 11.48 7.23
C ALA A 58 -18.04 12.38 6.41
N ARG A 59 -18.41 11.98 5.18
CA ARG A 59 -19.34 12.75 4.35
C ARG A 59 -20.72 12.82 5.02
N ARG A 60 -21.22 11.69 5.53
CA ARG A 60 -22.50 11.64 6.24
C ARG A 60 -22.50 12.54 7.49
N SER A 61 -21.45 12.46 8.30
CA SER A 61 -21.30 13.32 9.48
C SER A 61 -21.26 14.80 9.10
N LEU A 62 -20.50 15.15 8.05
CA LEU A 62 -20.41 16.51 7.55
C LEU A 62 -21.74 17.03 7.02
N GLN A 63 -22.53 16.18 6.35
CA GLN A 63 -23.87 16.56 5.90
C GLN A 63 -24.77 16.91 7.08
N SER A 64 -24.81 16.07 8.12
CA SER A 64 -25.58 16.35 9.34
C SER A 64 -25.13 17.64 10.03
N GLN A 65 -23.82 17.92 10.06
CA GLN A 65 -23.28 19.17 10.60
C GLN A 65 -23.75 20.39 9.80
N LEU A 66 -23.67 20.33 8.46
CA LEU A 66 -24.08 21.43 7.58
C LEU A 66 -25.58 21.68 7.58
N GLU A 67 -26.40 20.63 7.69
CA GLU A 67 -27.86 20.73 7.87
C GLU A 67 -28.19 21.39 9.21
N ARG A 68 -27.51 21.00 10.30
CA ARG A 68 -27.71 21.60 11.63
C ARG A 68 -27.30 23.07 11.69
N LEU A 69 -26.25 23.46 10.97
CA LEU A 69 -25.80 24.85 10.86
C LEU A 69 -26.69 25.69 9.91
N GLY A 70 -27.67 25.08 9.24
CA GLY A 70 -28.53 25.76 8.28
C GLY A 70 -27.83 26.15 6.97
N VAL A 71 -26.64 25.60 6.70
CA VAL A 71 -25.90 25.80 5.45
C VAL A 71 -26.50 24.96 4.32
N LEU A 72 -26.91 23.73 4.64
CA LEU A 72 -27.70 22.88 3.74
C LEU A 72 -29.18 22.95 4.14
N HIS A 73 -30.06 23.20 3.18
CA HIS A 73 -31.50 23.16 3.39
C HIS A 73 -32.05 21.74 3.27
N MET A 74 -33.23 21.48 3.86
CA MET A 74 -33.90 20.17 3.79
C MET A 74 -33.98 19.66 2.34
N GLY A 75 -33.41 18.48 2.11
CA GLY A 75 -33.39 17.80 0.82
C GLY A 75 -32.17 18.09 -0.05
N GLN A 76 -31.30 19.06 0.31
CA GLN A 76 -30.03 19.28 -0.37
C GLN A 76 -28.98 18.28 0.11
N ARG A 77 -28.24 17.68 -0.82
CA ARG A 77 -27.13 16.78 -0.49
C ARG A 77 -25.80 17.44 -0.84
N ILE A 78 -24.76 17.06 -0.09
CA ILE A 78 -23.38 17.46 -0.40
C ILE A 78 -22.99 17.02 -1.83
N GLU A 79 -23.48 15.85 -2.25
CA GLU A 79 -23.17 15.25 -3.56
C GLU A 79 -23.69 16.09 -4.74
N ASP A 80 -24.74 16.89 -4.52
CA ASP A 80 -25.32 17.77 -5.54
C ASP A 80 -24.49 19.05 -5.72
N GLN A 81 -23.61 19.37 -4.76
CA GLN A 81 -22.74 20.55 -4.79
C GLN A 81 -21.40 20.21 -5.45
N SER A 82 -21.35 20.33 -6.78
CA SER A 82 -20.22 19.89 -7.62
C SER A 82 -18.86 20.47 -7.21
N ASP A 83 -18.78 21.76 -6.91
CA ASP A 83 -17.54 22.44 -6.52
C ASP A 83 -17.04 21.94 -5.16
N PHE A 84 -17.94 21.82 -4.19
CA PHE A 84 -17.61 21.30 -2.86
C PHE A 84 -17.20 19.82 -2.92
N GLU A 85 -17.95 19.00 -3.65
CA GLU A 85 -17.66 17.58 -3.80
C GLU A 85 -16.27 17.36 -4.44
N LYS A 86 -15.85 18.25 -5.34
CA LYS A 86 -14.49 18.21 -5.91
C LYS A 86 -13.42 18.53 -4.86
N ILE A 87 -13.64 19.53 -4.01
CA ILE A 87 -12.72 19.86 -2.90
C ILE A 87 -12.64 18.70 -1.92
N TYR A 88 -13.79 18.15 -1.52
CA TYR A 88 -13.88 17.00 -0.60
C TYR A 88 -13.11 15.78 -1.12
N LYS A 89 -13.36 15.39 -2.38
CA LYS A 89 -12.65 14.28 -3.02
C LYS A 89 -11.14 14.49 -3.11
N ASN A 90 -10.70 15.73 -3.39
CA ASN A 90 -9.28 16.04 -3.44
C ASN A 90 -8.62 15.94 -2.07
N ALA A 91 -9.25 16.49 -1.02
CA ALA A 91 -8.73 16.39 0.35
C ALA A 91 -8.56 14.92 0.80
N TRP A 92 -9.55 14.07 0.53
CA TRP A 92 -9.47 12.65 0.85
C TRP A 92 -8.46 11.87 -0.01
N ALA A 93 -8.23 12.28 -1.26
CA ALA A 93 -7.19 11.70 -2.09
C ALA A 93 -5.78 12.08 -1.60
N ASP A 94 -5.59 13.32 -1.14
CA ASP A 94 -4.32 13.78 -0.60
C ASP A 94 -4.03 13.16 0.79
N ASN A 95 -5.06 12.98 1.63
CA ASN A 95 -4.97 12.19 2.87
C ASN A 95 -4.51 10.75 2.58
N ALA A 96 -5.16 10.07 1.63
CA ALA A 96 -4.77 8.72 1.23
C ALA A 96 -3.31 8.66 0.78
N ASN A 97 -2.86 9.65 -0.01
CA ASN A 97 -1.47 9.74 -0.47
C ASN A 97 -0.48 9.92 0.69
N ALA A 98 -0.80 10.77 1.67
CA ALA A 98 0.05 10.97 2.84
C ALA A 98 0.19 9.68 3.66
N CYS A 99 -0.94 9.03 3.97
CA CYS A 99 -0.95 7.76 4.70
C CYS A 99 -0.22 6.64 3.93
N ALA A 100 -0.39 6.58 2.61
CA ALA A 100 0.29 5.59 1.78
C ALA A 100 1.82 5.80 1.74
N LYS A 101 2.27 7.05 1.75
CA LYS A 101 3.71 7.36 1.84
C LYS A 101 4.30 6.89 3.16
N GLN A 102 3.59 7.09 4.26
CA GLN A 102 4.03 6.61 5.57
C GLN A 102 4.02 5.07 5.64
N TYR A 103 2.93 4.44 5.19
CA TYR A 103 2.77 2.99 5.30
C TYR A 103 3.62 2.21 4.29
N ALA A 104 3.61 2.58 3.02
CA ALA A 104 4.24 1.81 1.93
C ALA A 104 5.41 2.54 1.25
N GLY A 105 5.79 3.73 1.71
CA GLY A 105 6.86 4.53 1.10
C GLY A 105 6.53 5.04 -0.31
N THR A 106 5.27 4.95 -0.75
CA THR A 106 4.84 5.31 -2.13
C THR A 106 3.50 6.04 -2.09
N GLY A 107 3.10 6.69 -3.18
CA GLY A 107 1.77 7.30 -3.28
C GLY A 107 0.65 6.25 -3.16
N ALA A 108 -0.57 6.69 -2.84
CA ALA A 108 -1.73 5.79 -2.79
C ALA A 108 -2.02 5.20 -4.17
N LEU A 109 -2.55 3.97 -4.20
CA LEU A 109 -3.05 3.39 -5.43
C LEU A 109 -4.49 3.88 -5.64
N LYS A 110 -4.94 3.94 -6.89
CA LYS A 110 -6.32 4.32 -7.26
C LYS A 110 -6.72 5.73 -6.80
N THR A 111 -5.76 6.64 -6.71
CA THR A 111 -6.03 8.07 -6.43
C THR A 111 -6.94 8.70 -7.49
N ASP A 112 -6.92 8.17 -8.71
CA ASP A 112 -7.82 8.55 -9.79
C ASP A 112 -9.28 8.15 -9.52
N PHE A 113 -9.49 6.97 -8.91
CA PHE A 113 -10.80 6.50 -8.49
C PHE A 113 -11.41 7.38 -7.39
N THR A 114 -10.61 7.82 -6.42
CA THR A 114 -11.07 8.78 -5.39
C THR A 114 -11.33 10.18 -5.95
N ARG A 115 -10.48 10.66 -6.89
CA ARG A 115 -10.62 12.00 -7.47
C ARG A 115 -11.76 12.14 -8.48
N THR A 116 -11.98 11.14 -9.31
CA THR A 116 -12.87 11.25 -10.48
C THR A 116 -14.05 10.28 -10.46
N GLY A 117 -14.06 9.30 -9.54
CA GLY A 117 -15.10 8.27 -9.47
C GLY A 117 -15.05 7.24 -10.62
N LYS A 118 -14.17 7.43 -11.61
CA LYS A 118 -13.91 6.52 -12.74
C LYS A 118 -12.42 6.18 -12.80
N ARG A 119 -12.08 5.06 -13.44
CA ARG A 119 -10.69 4.64 -13.60
C ARG A 119 -10.13 5.18 -14.91
N THR A 120 -8.96 5.81 -14.84
CA THR A 120 -8.27 6.39 -16.00
C THR A 120 -7.14 5.48 -16.48
N GLN A 121 -6.85 5.48 -17.78
CA GLN A 121 -5.75 4.67 -18.35
C GLN A 121 -4.38 5.11 -17.80
N TRP A 122 -4.17 6.42 -17.63
CA TRP A 122 -2.99 6.96 -16.97
C TRP A 122 -2.89 6.56 -15.48
N GLY A 123 -4.01 6.55 -14.77
CA GLY A 123 -4.08 6.06 -13.39
C GLY A 123 -3.67 4.59 -13.27
N LEU A 124 -4.05 3.74 -14.24
CA LEU A 124 -3.64 2.33 -14.28
C LEU A 124 -2.12 2.16 -14.42
N VAL A 125 -1.47 2.95 -15.28
CA VAL A 125 0.00 2.90 -15.46
C VAL A 125 0.72 3.35 -14.18
N MET A 126 0.27 4.46 -13.59
CA MET A 126 0.86 4.97 -12.36
C MET A 126 0.65 4.01 -11.18
N ASP A 127 -0.51 3.36 -11.11
CA ASP A 127 -0.80 2.30 -10.15
C ASP A 127 0.17 1.12 -10.33
N GLY A 128 0.44 0.72 -11.59
CA GLY A 128 1.41 -0.33 -11.89
C GLY A 128 2.82 0.03 -11.41
N TRP A 129 3.27 1.24 -11.69
CA TRP A 129 4.57 1.75 -11.24
C TRP A 129 4.69 1.77 -9.71
N ASN A 130 3.69 2.36 -9.03
CA ASN A 130 3.65 2.37 -7.57
C ASN A 130 3.60 0.95 -6.98
N SER A 131 2.88 0.03 -7.62
CA SER A 131 2.82 -1.37 -7.19
C SER A 131 4.17 -2.08 -7.31
N MET A 132 4.94 -1.82 -8.37
CA MET A 132 6.30 -2.35 -8.51
C MET A 132 7.24 -1.78 -7.43
N ILE A 133 7.17 -0.48 -7.15
CA ILE A 133 7.97 0.12 -6.08
C ILE A 133 7.58 -0.45 -4.72
N ARG A 134 6.27 -0.61 -4.45
CA ARG A 134 5.79 -1.24 -3.21
C ARG A 134 6.28 -2.67 -3.09
N TYR A 135 6.21 -3.46 -4.16
CA TYR A 135 6.73 -4.82 -4.18
C TYR A 135 8.23 -4.84 -3.82
N TYR A 136 9.02 -3.94 -4.40
CA TYR A 136 10.43 -3.83 -4.08
C TYR A 136 10.65 -3.43 -2.61
N LYS A 137 10.02 -2.36 -2.13
CA LYS A 137 10.18 -1.88 -0.76
C LYS A 137 9.74 -2.92 0.28
N ASN A 138 8.60 -3.57 0.04
CA ASN A 138 8.07 -4.58 0.94
C ASN A 138 8.97 -5.83 1.02
N ASN A 139 9.61 -6.23 -0.08
CA ASN A 139 10.46 -7.42 -0.06
C ASN A 139 11.90 -7.13 0.37
N PHE A 140 12.43 -5.92 0.17
CA PHE A 140 13.87 -5.65 0.34
C PHE A 140 14.21 -4.60 1.39
N SER A 141 13.22 -3.96 2.03
CA SER A 141 13.46 -2.91 3.01
C SER A 141 12.50 -2.93 4.21
N ASP A 142 11.51 -3.83 4.20
CA ASP A 142 10.47 -3.85 5.23
C ASP A 142 10.96 -4.50 6.53
N GLY A 143 11.79 -5.55 6.44
CA GLY A 143 12.40 -6.20 7.61
C GLY A 143 13.18 -5.22 8.47
N PHE A 144 14.11 -4.49 7.87
CA PHE A 144 14.86 -3.44 8.56
C PHE A 144 13.96 -2.35 9.16
N ARG A 145 12.89 -1.97 8.45
CA ARG A 145 11.95 -0.96 8.92
C ARG A 145 11.15 -1.44 10.13
N GLN A 146 10.69 -2.68 10.12
CA GLN A 146 9.97 -3.29 11.22
C GLN A 146 10.87 -3.47 12.44
N ASP A 147 12.11 -3.94 12.25
CA ASP A 147 13.10 -4.06 13.32
C ASP A 147 13.39 -2.69 13.97
N SER A 148 13.50 -1.63 13.17
CA SER A 148 13.67 -0.26 13.68
C SER A 148 12.49 0.20 14.53
N ILE A 149 11.26 -0.15 14.13
CA ILE A 149 10.04 0.17 14.89
C ILE A 149 9.99 -0.61 16.20
N ASP A 150 10.32 -1.91 16.17
CA ASP A 150 10.29 -2.76 17.36
C ASP A 150 11.32 -2.35 18.40
N LEU A 151 12.51 -1.91 17.96
CA LEU A 151 13.52 -1.34 18.84
C LEU A 151 13.06 0.00 19.44
N PHE A 152 12.50 0.90 18.62
CA PHE A 152 12.02 2.20 19.07
C PHE A 152 10.86 2.10 20.09
N LEU A 153 9.94 1.16 19.87
CA LEU A 153 8.80 0.92 20.76
C LEU A 153 9.18 0.11 22.01
N GLY A 154 10.41 -0.38 22.11
CA GLY A 154 10.88 -1.21 23.22
C GLY A 154 10.29 -2.63 23.22
N ASN A 155 9.79 -3.12 22.07
CA ASN A 155 9.30 -4.49 21.91
C ASN A 155 10.45 -5.52 21.94
N TYR A 156 11.68 -5.08 21.69
CA TYR A 156 12.90 -5.88 21.77
C TYR A 156 13.87 -5.28 22.78
N SER A 157 14.28 -6.08 23.78
CA SER A 157 15.33 -5.73 24.74
C SER A 157 16.65 -6.33 24.29
N ILE A 158 17.67 -5.49 24.10
CA ILE A 158 19.03 -5.95 23.79
C ILE A 158 19.62 -6.57 25.07
N ASP A 159 19.97 -7.84 25.02
CA ASP A 159 20.74 -8.49 26.09
C ASP A 159 22.21 -8.04 25.97
N GLU A 160 22.79 -7.51 27.05
CA GLU A 160 24.17 -7.03 27.08
C GLU A 160 25.20 -8.15 26.81
N ALA A 161 24.79 -9.42 26.91
CA ALA A 161 25.62 -10.58 26.58
C ALA A 161 25.81 -10.79 25.07
N ASP A 162 24.92 -10.28 24.21
CA ASP A 162 25.03 -10.40 22.75
C ASP A 162 25.92 -9.28 22.19
N MET A 163 27.21 -9.58 22.06
CA MET A 163 28.25 -8.65 21.57
C MET A 163 28.14 -8.32 20.07
N THR A 164 27.21 -8.93 19.34
CA THR A 164 26.94 -8.66 17.93
C THR A 164 25.77 -7.70 17.79
N THR A 165 25.95 -6.60 17.06
CA THR A 165 24.83 -5.71 16.75
C THR A 165 23.74 -6.49 16.03
N PRO A 166 22.49 -6.53 16.56
CA PRO A 166 21.42 -7.37 15.99
C PRO A 166 20.99 -6.91 14.58
N LEU A 167 21.44 -5.73 14.16
CA LEU A 167 21.22 -5.15 12.83
C LEU A 167 22.33 -5.49 11.82
N HIS A 168 23.38 -6.23 12.19
CA HIS A 168 24.47 -6.57 11.27
C HIS A 168 24.01 -7.58 10.21
N GLU A 169 23.97 -7.16 8.95
CA GLU A 169 23.64 -8.02 7.82
C GLU A 169 24.87 -8.78 7.32
N THR A 170 24.90 -10.11 7.47
CA THR A 170 25.73 -10.97 6.63
C THR A 170 24.91 -11.45 5.43
N LYS A 171 24.77 -10.61 4.40
CA LYS A 171 24.17 -11.08 3.13
C LYS A 171 25.13 -12.08 2.48
N ASP A 172 24.69 -13.33 2.36
CA ASP A 172 25.42 -14.36 1.63
C ASP A 172 25.69 -13.89 0.19
N TRP A 173 26.87 -14.16 -0.34
CA TRP A 173 27.31 -13.64 -1.64
C TRP A 173 26.38 -14.11 -2.78
N LYS A 174 25.67 -15.22 -2.56
CA LYS A 174 24.64 -15.76 -3.45
C LYS A 174 23.53 -14.75 -3.78
N PHE A 175 23.16 -13.88 -2.85
CA PHE A 175 22.13 -12.85 -3.06
C PHE A 175 22.57 -11.77 -4.05
N LEU A 176 23.88 -11.52 -4.14
CA LEU A 176 24.45 -10.58 -5.11
C LEU A 176 24.72 -11.26 -6.45
N THR A 177 25.25 -12.49 -6.44
CA THR A 177 25.74 -13.15 -7.66
C THR A 177 24.62 -13.73 -8.52
N LEU A 178 23.57 -14.31 -7.94
CA LEU A 178 22.49 -14.96 -8.71
C LEU A 178 21.70 -13.99 -9.60
N PRO A 179 21.27 -12.80 -9.12
CA PRO A 179 20.61 -11.81 -9.98
C PRO A 179 21.53 -11.28 -11.09
N ILE A 180 22.82 -11.09 -10.81
CA ILE A 180 23.81 -10.65 -11.80
C ILE A 180 23.96 -11.70 -12.90
N ILE A 181 24.12 -12.97 -12.55
CA ILE A 181 24.22 -14.08 -13.50
C ILE A 181 22.96 -14.15 -14.37
N MET A 182 21.78 -14.00 -13.78
CA MET A 182 20.51 -13.99 -14.50
C MET A 182 20.44 -12.84 -15.52
N VAL A 183 20.80 -11.62 -15.14
CA VAL A 183 20.80 -10.45 -16.03
C VAL A 183 21.78 -10.65 -17.18
N VAL A 184 22.99 -11.13 -16.89
CA VAL A 184 24.00 -11.42 -17.92
C VAL A 184 23.48 -12.50 -18.88
N ALA A 185 22.99 -13.62 -18.35
CA ALA A 185 22.48 -14.73 -19.17
C ALA A 185 21.29 -14.31 -20.05
N PHE A 186 20.36 -13.54 -19.50
CA PHE A 186 19.21 -13.03 -20.24
C PHE A 186 19.62 -12.02 -21.31
N SER A 187 20.52 -11.10 -20.99
CA SER A 187 21.04 -10.12 -21.97
C SER A 187 21.79 -10.81 -23.11
N MET A 188 22.62 -11.82 -22.81
CA MET A 188 23.32 -12.61 -23.81
C MET A 188 22.35 -13.41 -24.68
N CYS A 189 21.29 -13.99 -24.10
CA CYS A 189 20.24 -14.67 -24.86
C CYS A 189 19.57 -13.73 -25.88
N ILE A 190 19.23 -12.50 -25.45
CA ILE A 190 18.65 -11.48 -26.35
C ILE A 190 19.66 -11.09 -27.44
N ILE A 191 20.93 -10.87 -27.09
CA ILE A 191 21.97 -10.52 -28.07
C ILE A 191 22.11 -11.64 -29.10
N CYS A 192 22.11 -12.91 -28.70
CA CYS A 192 22.16 -14.05 -29.62
C CYS A 192 20.92 -14.16 -30.51
N LEU A 193 19.75 -13.71 -30.04
CA LEU A 193 18.53 -13.64 -30.87
C LEU A 193 18.57 -12.48 -31.87
N LEU A 194 19.20 -11.37 -31.52
CA LEU A 194 19.30 -10.17 -32.37
C LEU A 194 20.46 -10.24 -33.36
N MET A 195 21.58 -10.82 -32.96
CA MET A 195 22.75 -11.07 -33.80
C MET A 195 22.69 -12.51 -34.32
N ALA A 196 21.92 -12.72 -35.40
CA ALA A 196 21.94 -13.99 -36.11
C ALA A 196 23.36 -14.21 -36.69
N GLY A 197 24.02 -15.29 -36.27
CA GLY A 197 25.33 -15.67 -36.80
C GLY A 197 25.24 -16.25 -38.21
N ASP A 198 26.38 -16.36 -38.89
CA ASP A 198 26.46 -16.88 -40.26
C ASP A 198 25.96 -18.32 -40.38
N THR A 199 26.01 -19.10 -39.29
CA THR A 199 25.44 -20.45 -39.22
C THR A 199 24.26 -20.54 -38.24
N TRP A 200 23.18 -21.18 -38.70
CA TRP A 200 21.97 -21.41 -37.90
C TRP A 200 22.22 -22.33 -36.70
N THR A 201 23.15 -23.28 -36.81
CA THR A 201 23.48 -24.24 -35.75
C THR A 201 24.20 -23.59 -34.57
N GLU A 202 25.12 -22.65 -34.82
CA GLU A 202 25.82 -21.93 -33.75
C GLU A 202 24.87 -20.97 -33.03
N THR A 203 24.06 -20.22 -33.80
CA THR A 203 23.06 -19.32 -33.25
C THR A 203 22.07 -20.07 -32.36
N LEU A 204 21.58 -21.23 -32.81
CA LEU A 204 20.68 -22.08 -32.02
C LEU A 204 21.35 -22.61 -30.74
N ALA A 205 22.62 -23.04 -30.82
CA ALA A 205 23.35 -23.55 -29.67
C ALA A 205 23.54 -22.48 -28.57
N TYR A 206 23.90 -21.25 -28.94
CA TYR A 206 24.06 -20.15 -27.99
C TYR A 206 22.74 -19.72 -27.36
N VAL A 207 21.66 -19.64 -28.14
CA VAL A 207 20.32 -19.32 -27.63
C VAL A 207 19.84 -20.40 -26.66
N LEU A 208 20.05 -21.68 -26.96
CA LEU A 208 19.70 -22.77 -26.06
C LEU A 208 20.53 -22.70 -24.78
N PHE A 209 21.85 -22.49 -24.87
CA PHE A 209 22.72 -22.38 -23.72
C PHE A 209 22.30 -21.23 -22.78
N TRP A 210 22.21 -20.00 -23.31
CA TRP A 210 21.87 -18.83 -22.50
C TRP A 210 20.41 -18.83 -22.05
N GLY A 211 19.51 -19.37 -22.88
CA GLY A 211 18.11 -19.58 -22.53
C GLY A 211 17.93 -20.56 -21.36
N THR A 212 18.60 -21.72 -21.42
CA THR A 212 18.59 -22.69 -20.32
C THR A 212 19.25 -22.11 -19.06
N ALA A 213 20.40 -21.43 -19.18
CA ALA A 213 21.06 -20.79 -18.05
C ALA A 213 20.15 -19.73 -17.37
N SER A 214 19.45 -18.91 -18.15
CA SER A 214 18.49 -17.93 -17.65
C SER A 214 17.31 -18.61 -16.95
N PHE A 215 16.76 -19.69 -17.53
CA PHE A 215 15.62 -20.41 -16.96
C PHE A 215 15.97 -21.12 -15.65
N VAL A 216 17.12 -21.79 -15.60
CA VAL A 216 17.61 -22.47 -14.39
C VAL A 216 17.89 -21.45 -13.29
N THR A 217 18.58 -20.35 -13.60
CA THR A 217 18.88 -19.31 -12.60
C THR A 217 17.60 -18.66 -12.08
N ALA A 218 16.62 -18.38 -12.94
CA ALA A 218 15.30 -17.90 -12.53
C ALA A 218 14.56 -18.91 -11.64
N GLY A 219 14.62 -20.22 -11.98
CA GLY A 219 14.04 -21.28 -11.16
C GLY A 219 14.64 -21.35 -9.76
N VAL A 220 15.97 -21.23 -9.64
CA VAL A 220 16.66 -21.17 -8.34
C VAL A 220 16.25 -19.94 -7.54
N ILE A 221 16.20 -18.76 -8.17
CA ILE A 221 15.77 -17.52 -7.49
C ILE A 221 14.32 -17.64 -7.00
N LEU A 222 13.42 -18.23 -7.79
CA LEU A 222 12.02 -18.41 -7.40
C LEU A 222 11.87 -19.45 -6.28
N PHE A 223 12.63 -20.55 -6.33
CA PHE A 223 12.61 -21.57 -5.29
C PHE A 223 13.16 -21.05 -3.96
N ASN A 224 14.26 -20.30 -4.00
CA ASN A 224 14.88 -19.66 -2.85
C ASN A 224 14.29 -18.27 -2.55
N GLY A 225 13.15 -17.90 -3.15
CA GLY A 225 12.64 -16.52 -3.13
C GLY A 225 12.48 -15.93 -1.73
N ARG A 226 12.16 -16.75 -0.72
CA ARG A 226 12.06 -16.32 0.68
C ARG A 226 13.38 -15.85 1.27
N GLU A 227 14.51 -16.38 0.82
CA GLU A 227 15.83 -16.01 1.32
C GLU A 227 16.25 -14.61 0.81
N PHE A 228 15.71 -14.17 -0.34
CA PHE A 228 15.94 -12.84 -0.89
C PHE A 228 15.10 -11.75 -0.21
N VAL A 229 14.10 -12.15 0.59
CA VAL A 229 13.22 -11.23 1.30
C VAL A 229 13.91 -10.76 2.58
N ASP A 230 13.96 -9.44 2.76
CA ASP A 230 14.35 -8.79 4.02
C ASP A 230 13.24 -9.00 5.06
N ALA A 231 13.28 -10.13 5.76
CA ALA A 231 12.35 -10.47 6.82
C ALA A 231 12.79 -9.84 8.15
N PRO A 232 11.83 -9.40 9.00
CA PRO A 232 12.15 -8.83 10.30
C PRO A 232 12.83 -9.86 11.21
N LYS A 233 13.85 -9.43 11.94
CA LYS A 233 14.72 -10.28 12.77
C LYS A 233 14.41 -10.17 14.25
N LEU A 234 13.83 -9.05 14.68
CA LEU A 234 13.56 -8.74 16.10
C LEU A 234 12.18 -9.22 16.58
N VAL A 235 11.37 -9.79 15.68
CA VAL A 235 10.02 -10.27 16.00
C VAL A 235 10.09 -11.51 16.91
N GLN A 236 9.44 -11.43 18.08
CA GLN A 236 9.25 -12.58 18.96
C GLN A 236 8.45 -13.66 18.23
N LYS A 237 9.04 -14.85 18.06
CA LYS A 237 8.45 -15.99 17.32
C LYS A 237 7.06 -16.43 17.81
N GLU A 238 6.65 -16.08 19.03
CA GLU A 238 5.34 -16.43 19.59
C GLU A 238 4.14 -15.75 18.90
N LYS A 239 4.34 -14.73 18.06
CA LYS A 239 3.23 -14.03 17.37
C LYS A 239 3.06 -14.41 15.89
N MET A 240 3.81 -15.41 15.41
CA MET A 240 3.80 -15.82 14.00
C MET A 240 2.94 -17.06 13.69
N ASP A 241 2.33 -17.68 14.70
CA ASP A 241 1.41 -18.82 14.57
C ASP A 241 -0.06 -18.40 14.65
#